data_AF-A0A662NXH0-F1
#
_entry.id   AF-A0A662NXH0-F1
#
_cell.length_a   1.000
_cell.length_b   1.000
_cell.length_c   1.000
_cell.angle_alpha   90.00
_cell.angle_beta   90.00
_cell.angle_gamma   90.00
#
_symmetry.space_group_name_H-M   'P 1'
#
loop_
_entity.id
_entity.type
_entity.pdbx_description
1 polymer ?
#
loop_
_entity_poly.entity_id
_entity_poly.type
_entity_poly.pdbx_seq_one_letter_code
_entity_poly.pdbx_strand_id
1 'polypeptide(L)'
;MENLSRAISTIEEIVREFEPDRVYSPSRRDRHQDHVATSMAVDAACKNVKENLKYETPSTLTEFSPQYFVDISKSISRKIEAISAHKSQIRKHRFRIEAIKGLASFRGYQMGVEYAEAFEVRWILRDGP
;
A
#
# COMPACT_ATOMS: atom_id res chain seq x y z
N MET A 1 -16.38 -7.81 15.36
CA MET A 1 -16.53 -8.85 14.32
C MET A 1 -17.48 -8.40 13.21
N GLU A 2 -18.65 -7.83 13.56
CA GLU A 2 -19.65 -7.34 12.59
C GLU A 2 -19.10 -6.31 11.57
N ASN A 3 -18.34 -5.31 12.03
CA ASN A 3 -17.75 -4.30 11.13
C ASN A 3 -16.76 -4.87 10.11
N LEU A 4 -15.98 -5.89 10.48
CA LEU A 4 -15.04 -6.54 9.57
C LEU A 4 -15.78 -7.37 8.52
N SER A 5 -16.81 -8.12 8.95
CA SER A 5 -17.68 -8.87 8.04
C SER A 5 -18.33 -7.97 7.00
N ARG A 6 -18.86 -6.81 7.43
CA ARG A 6 -19.45 -5.83 6.51
C ARG A 6 -18.42 -5.27 5.54
N ALA A 7 -17.22 -4.92 6.01
CA ALA A 7 -16.15 -4.43 5.15
C ALA A 7 -15.76 -5.47 4.08
N ILE A 8 -15.68 -6.74 4.46
CA ILE A 8 -15.39 -7.84 3.52
C ILE A 8 -16.46 -7.90 2.44
N SER A 9 -17.75 -7.97 2.80
CA SER A 9 -18.84 -8.07 1.82
C SER A 9 -18.88 -6.89 0.85
N THR A 10 -18.65 -5.66 1.34
CA THR A 10 -18.56 -4.47 0.48
C THR A 10 -17.37 -4.52 -0.46
N ILE A 11 -16.21 -5.01 -0.02
CA ILE A 11 -15.05 -5.17 -0.90
C ILE A 11 -15.33 -6.28 -1.94
N GLU A 12 -15.95 -7.39 -1.55
CA GLU A 12 -16.32 -8.46 -2.47
C GLU A 12 -17.26 -7.98 -3.58
N GLU A 13 -18.22 -7.10 -3.27
CA GLU A 13 -19.08 -6.45 -4.27
C GLU A 13 -18.26 -5.67 -5.29
N ILE A 14 -17.34 -4.82 -4.83
CA ILE A 14 -16.45 -4.03 -5.70
C ILE A 14 -15.54 -4.93 -6.53
N VAL A 15 -14.97 -5.99 -5.94
CA VAL A 15 -14.09 -6.92 -6.64
C VAL A 15 -14.84 -7.66 -7.76
N ARG A 16 -16.09 -8.05 -7.53
CA ARG A 16 -16.93 -8.68 -8.58
C ARG A 16 -17.27 -7.74 -9.72
N GLU A 17 -17.48 -6.46 -9.43
CA GLU A 17 -17.83 -5.46 -10.45
C GLU A 17 -16.61 -4.98 -11.25
N PHE A 18 -15.51 -4.73 -10.56
CA PHE A 18 -14.30 -4.13 -11.16
C PHE A 18 -13.34 -5.17 -11.76
N GLU A 19 -13.42 -6.43 -11.33
CA GLU A 19 -12.55 -7.54 -11.75
C GLU A 19 -11.05 -7.18 -11.75
N PRO A 20 -10.46 -6.76 -10.62
CA PRO A 20 -9.06 -6.31 -10.58
C PRO A 20 -8.08 -7.46 -10.83
N ASP A 21 -7.04 -7.19 -11.62
CA ASP A 21 -5.86 -8.07 -11.71
C ASP A 21 -4.98 -7.99 -10.45
N ARG A 22 -4.93 -6.81 -9.83
CA ARG A 22 -4.09 -6.50 -8.67
C ARG A 22 -4.81 -5.61 -7.66
N VAL A 23 -4.63 -5.90 -6.38
CA VAL A 23 -5.08 -5.06 -5.26
C VAL A 23 -3.91 -4.60 -4.39
N TYR A 24 -4.07 -3.41 -3.81
CA TYR A 24 -3.14 -2.82 -2.87
C TYR A 24 -3.86 -2.50 -1.56
N SER A 25 -3.24 -2.80 -0.42
CA SER A 25 -3.73 -2.36 0.90
C SER A 25 -2.56 -1.98 1.81
N PRO A 26 -2.80 -1.34 2.96
CA PRO A 26 -1.74 -1.14 3.96
C PRO A 26 -1.14 -2.48 4.40
N SER A 27 0.11 -2.46 4.88
CA SER A 27 0.70 -3.59 5.60
C SER A 27 -0.06 -3.89 6.90
N ARG A 28 -0.07 -5.17 7.29
CA ARG A 28 -0.51 -5.61 8.63
C ARG A 28 0.48 -5.22 9.73
N ARG A 29 1.72 -4.90 9.38
CA ARG A 29 2.77 -4.41 10.30
C ARG A 29 2.60 -2.91 10.50
N ASP A 30 1.48 -2.50 11.06
CA ASP A 30 1.14 -1.08 11.21
C ASP A 30 0.53 -0.82 12.59
N ARG A 31 0.87 0.33 13.18
CA ARG A 31 0.33 0.73 14.49
C ARG A 31 -1.13 1.15 14.44
N HIS A 32 -1.63 1.55 13.27
CA HIS A 32 -2.99 2.02 13.12
C HIS A 32 -3.94 0.83 12.94
N GLN A 33 -4.85 0.61 13.90
CA GLN A 33 -5.78 -0.53 13.87
C GLN A 33 -6.61 -0.59 12.58
N ASP A 34 -7.00 0.57 12.04
CA ASP A 34 -7.77 0.62 10.78
C ASP A 34 -6.95 0.10 9.59
N HIS A 35 -5.64 0.37 9.53
CA HIS A 35 -4.77 -0.17 8.49
C HIS A 35 -4.72 -1.70 8.58
N VAL A 36 -4.58 -2.23 9.80
CA VAL A 36 -4.57 -3.68 10.06
C VAL A 36 -5.91 -4.30 9.67
N ALA A 37 -7.03 -3.71 10.08
CA ALA A 37 -8.37 -4.19 9.78
C ALA A 37 -8.68 -4.14 8.26
N THR A 38 -8.30 -3.06 7.58
CA THR A 38 -8.42 -2.94 6.12
C THR A 38 -7.59 -4.01 5.41
N SER A 39 -6.34 -4.22 5.83
CA SER A 39 -5.51 -5.28 5.25
C SER A 39 -6.13 -6.66 5.44
N MET A 40 -6.73 -6.93 6.60
CA MET A 40 -7.43 -8.20 6.87
C MET A 40 -8.67 -8.38 5.99
N ALA A 41 -9.46 -7.31 5.82
CA ALA A 41 -10.65 -7.33 4.98
C ALA A 41 -10.30 -7.60 3.51
N VAL A 42 -9.28 -6.90 2.99
CA VAL A 42 -8.78 -7.10 1.62
C VAL A 42 -8.26 -8.51 1.42
N ASP A 43 -7.54 -9.08 2.40
CA ASP A 43 -7.05 -10.46 2.28
C ASP A 43 -8.17 -11.49 2.17
N ALA A 44 -9.28 -11.28 2.87
CA ALA A 44 -10.44 -12.18 2.81
C ALA A 44 -11.24 -12.00 1.51
N ALA A 45 -11.55 -10.75 1.16
CA ALA A 45 -12.40 -10.42 0.02
C ALA A 45 -11.71 -10.67 -1.34
N CYS A 46 -10.40 -10.45 -1.42
CA CYS A 46 -9.67 -10.47 -2.69
C CYS A 46 -8.94 -11.79 -2.95
N LYS A 47 -9.31 -12.89 -2.29
CA LYS A 47 -8.63 -14.20 -2.42
C LYS A 47 -8.53 -14.76 -3.85
N ASN A 48 -9.42 -14.32 -4.75
CA ASN A 48 -9.44 -14.71 -6.16
C ASN A 48 -8.70 -13.71 -7.08
N VAL A 49 -8.21 -12.60 -6.55
CA VAL A 49 -7.42 -11.61 -7.30
C VAL A 49 -6.00 -12.14 -7.45
N LYS A 50 -5.44 -12.06 -8.66
CA LYS A 50 -4.12 -12.63 -8.99
C LYS A 50 -3.00 -12.07 -8.12
N GLU A 51 -3.04 -10.77 -7.82
CA GLU A 51 -1.99 -10.11 -7.07
C GLU A 51 -2.51 -9.28 -5.90
N ASN A 52 -1.90 -9.45 -4.73
CA ASN A 52 -2.22 -8.70 -3.52
C ASN A 52 -0.93 -8.20 -2.87
N LEU A 53 -0.70 -6.89 -2.97
CA LEU A 53 0.51 -6.22 -2.49
C LEU A 53 0.18 -5.30 -1.31
N LYS A 54 1.09 -5.22 -0.34
CA LYS A 54 0.89 -4.41 0.86
C LYS A 54 1.89 -3.25 0.90
N TYR A 55 1.37 -2.02 0.95
CA TYR A 55 2.21 -0.81 0.99
C TYR A 55 2.56 -0.39 2.42
N GLU A 56 3.73 0.23 2.55
CA GLU A 56 4.13 0.93 3.77
C GLU A 56 3.43 2.28 3.92
N THR A 57 3.17 2.68 5.15
CA THR A 57 2.57 3.96 5.56
C THR A 57 3.48 4.63 6.61
N PRO A 58 3.24 5.90 6.96
CA PRO A 58 3.98 6.56 8.04
C PRO A 58 3.88 5.87 9.42
N SER A 59 2.88 5.00 9.64
CA SER A 59 2.69 4.24 10.88
C SER A 59 3.12 2.77 10.78
N THR A 60 3.68 2.37 9.65
CA THR A 60 4.26 1.04 9.46
C THR A 60 5.43 0.81 10.41
N LEU A 61 5.49 -0.40 10.95
CA LEU A 61 6.45 -0.84 11.94
C LEU A 61 7.75 -1.31 11.28
N THR A 62 8.78 -1.49 12.09
CA THR A 62 10.12 -1.91 11.66
C THR A 62 10.16 -3.32 11.07
N GLU A 63 9.17 -4.17 11.35
CA GLU A 63 9.06 -5.52 10.81
C GLU A 63 8.56 -5.57 9.35
N PHE A 64 8.29 -4.42 8.73
CA PHE A 64 7.94 -4.37 7.31
C PHE A 64 9.05 -4.95 6.44
N SER A 65 8.71 -5.96 5.65
CA SER A 65 9.67 -6.72 4.85
C SER A 65 9.43 -6.49 3.36
N PRO A 66 10.11 -5.52 2.72
CA PRO A 66 9.89 -5.21 1.32
C PRO A 66 10.34 -6.36 0.41
N GLN A 67 9.46 -6.81 -0.48
CA GLN A 67 9.71 -7.94 -1.41
C GLN A 67 9.50 -7.55 -2.88
N TYR A 68 8.72 -6.50 -3.14
CA TYR A 68 8.42 -6.00 -4.48
C TYR A 68 8.69 -4.50 -4.52
N PHE A 69 9.39 -4.04 -5.55
CA PHE A 69 9.79 -2.65 -5.70
C PHE A 69 9.34 -2.10 -7.05
N VAL A 70 8.89 -0.86 -7.05
CA VAL A 70 8.47 -0.14 -8.26
C VAL A 70 9.29 1.13 -8.36
N ASP A 71 10.02 1.30 -9.47
CA ASP A 71 10.71 2.55 -9.79
C ASP A 71 9.66 3.65 -10.03
N ILE A 72 9.70 4.68 -9.19
CA ILE A 72 8.83 5.85 -9.27
C ILE A 72 9.61 7.12 -9.59
N SER A 73 10.86 7.03 -10.06
CA SER A 73 11.72 8.19 -10.33
C SER A 73 11.06 9.19 -11.28
N LYS A 74 10.34 8.69 -12.30
CA LYS A 74 9.58 9.54 -13.25
C LYS A 74 8.26 10.09 -12.69
N SER A 75 7.75 9.52 -11.60
CA SER A 75 6.41 9.80 -11.04
C SER A 75 6.47 10.45 -9.65
N ILE A 76 7.66 10.65 -9.08
CA ILE A 76 7.85 11.18 -7.73
C ILE A 76 7.18 12.54 -7.55
N SER A 77 7.28 13.43 -8.55
CA SER A 77 6.66 14.75 -8.56
C SER A 77 5.14 14.66 -8.40
N ARG A 78 4.49 13.75 -9.13
CA ARG A 78 3.04 13.51 -9.08
C ARG A 78 2.61 12.95 -7.72
N LYS A 79 3.41 12.06 -7.12
CA LYS A 79 3.17 11.54 -5.76
C LYS A 79 3.19 12.68 -4.74
N ILE A 80 4.18 13.56 -4.81
CA ILE A 80 4.29 14.71 -3.90
C ILE A 80 3.10 15.65 -4.07
N GLU A 81 2.73 15.98 -5.31
CA GLU A 81 1.58 16.83 -5.60
C GLU A 81 0.28 16.26 -5.01
N ALA A 82 0.03 14.95 -5.21
CA ALA A 82 -1.15 14.27 -4.67
C ALA A 82 -1.19 14.35 -3.13
N ILE A 83 -0.07 14.10 -2.46
CA ILE A 83 0.02 14.21 -0.99
C ILE A 83 -0.16 15.67 -0.56
N SER A 84 0.44 16.61 -1.28
CA SER A 84 0.35 18.05 -1.04
C SER A 84 -1.09 18.59 -1.13
N ALA A 85 -1.97 17.92 -1.87
CA ALA A 85 -3.39 18.27 -1.96
C ALA A 85 -4.15 18.08 -0.62
N HIS A 86 -3.68 17.21 0.28
CA HIS A 86 -4.27 16.99 1.60
C HIS A 86 -3.88 18.07 2.62
N LYS A 87 -4.18 19.34 2.30
CA LYS A 87 -3.78 20.54 3.06
C LYS A 87 -4.04 20.45 4.57
N SER A 88 -5.19 19.87 4.97
CA SER A 88 -5.57 19.72 6.38
C SER A 88 -4.66 18.76 7.16
N GLN A 89 -4.11 17.75 6.50
CA GLN A 89 -3.21 16.76 7.11
C GLN A 89 -1.78 17.27 7.17
N ILE A 90 -1.32 17.99 6.15
CA ILE A 90 -0.01 18.65 6.11
C ILE A 90 0.10 19.68 7.24
N ARG A 91 -0.93 20.53 7.42
CA ARG A 91 -0.96 21.53 8.50
C ARG A 91 -0.86 20.88 9.89
N LYS A 92 -1.40 19.67 10.04
CA LYS A 92 -1.30 18.88 11.28
C LYS A 92 0.02 18.11 11.40
N HIS A 93 1.00 18.37 10.52
CA HIS A 93 2.28 17.66 10.44
C HIS A 93 2.16 16.13 10.32
N ARG A 94 1.01 15.65 9.83
CA ARG A 94 0.74 14.21 9.63
C ARG A 94 1.41 13.67 8.37
N PHE A 95 1.69 14.54 7.41
CA PHE A 95 2.50 14.23 6.23
C PHE A 95 3.70 15.16 6.17
N ARG A 96 4.91 14.60 6.28
CA ARG A 96 6.18 15.29 6.09
C ARG A 96 6.74 14.90 4.73
N ILE A 97 6.71 15.83 3.78
CA ILE A 97 7.09 15.57 2.37
C ILE A 97 8.53 15.07 2.28
N GLU A 98 9.43 15.62 3.10
CA GLU A 98 10.83 15.24 3.16
C GLU A 98 11.00 13.80 3.64
N ALA A 99 10.20 13.36 4.61
CA ALA A 99 10.23 11.98 5.09
C ALA A 99 9.73 11.00 4.03
N ILE A 100 8.66 11.37 3.30
CA ILE A 100 8.12 10.57 2.19
C ILE A 100 9.13 10.45 1.05
N LYS A 101 9.77 11.56 0.66
CA LYS A 101 10.84 11.56 -0.34
C LYS A 101 12.06 10.76 0.13
N GLY A 102 12.45 10.92 1.39
CA GLY A 102 13.58 10.20 1.99
C GLY A 102 13.36 8.69 2.00
N LEU A 103 12.14 8.25 2.35
CA LEU A 103 11.76 6.83 2.27
C LEU A 103 11.83 6.32 0.83
N ALA A 104 11.24 7.05 -0.13
CA ALA A 104 11.29 6.67 -1.53
C ALA A 104 12.73 6.59 -2.07
N SER A 105 13.60 7.51 -1.64
CA SER A 105 15.01 7.52 -2.01
C SER A 105 15.75 6.33 -1.39
N PHE A 106 15.49 6.01 -0.13
CA PHE A 106 16.08 4.84 0.53
C PHE A 106 15.67 3.53 -0.17
N ARG A 107 14.38 3.37 -0.52
CA ARG A 107 13.91 2.23 -1.31
C ARG A 107 14.52 2.20 -2.71
N GLY A 108 14.69 3.36 -3.34
CA GLY A 108 15.34 3.49 -4.63
C GLY A 108 16.79 3.01 -4.59
N TYR A 109 17.54 3.44 -3.56
CA TYR A 109 18.92 3.02 -3.32
C TYR A 109 19.06 1.49 -3.20
N GLN A 110 18.12 0.82 -2.50
CA GLN A 110 18.11 -0.65 -2.39
C GLN A 110 18.00 -1.35 -3.75
N MET A 111 17.48 -0.68 -4.78
CA MET A 111 17.27 -1.22 -6.13
C MET A 111 18.10 -0.53 -7.23
N GLY A 112 18.99 0.40 -6.89
CA GLY A 112 19.82 1.10 -7.87
C GLY A 112 19.09 2.14 -8.72
N VAL A 113 17.98 2.70 -8.23
CA VAL A 113 17.22 3.79 -8.89
C VAL A 113 17.08 5.00 -7.97
N GLU A 114 16.66 6.15 -8.50
CA GLU A 114 16.59 7.40 -7.72
C GLU A 114 15.49 7.37 -6.65
N TYR A 115 14.30 6.90 -7.01
CA TYR A 115 13.16 6.73 -6.11
C TYR A 115 12.40 5.44 -6.40
N ALA A 116 12.04 4.70 -5.35
CA ALA A 116 11.16 3.54 -5.46
C ALA A 116 10.08 3.52 -4.38
N GLU A 117 8.98 2.83 -4.66
CA GLU A 117 8.05 2.35 -3.62
C GLU A 117 8.26 0.87 -3.41
N ALA A 118 8.15 0.43 -2.16
CA ALA A 118 8.32 -0.96 -1.78
C ALA A 118 7.03 -1.53 -1.18
N PHE A 119 6.82 -2.83 -1.42
CA PHE A 119 5.63 -3.55 -1.03
C PHE A 119 6.00 -4.91 -0.44
N GLU A 120 5.27 -5.34 0.59
CA GLU A 120 5.20 -6.74 1.00
C GLU A 120 4.31 -7.49 0.00
N VAL A 121 4.71 -8.71 -0.36
CA VAL A 121 3.94 -9.57 -1.26
C VAL A 121 3.07 -10.49 -0.40
N ARG A 122 1.74 -10.30 -0.43
CA ARG A 122 0.84 -11.26 0.21
C ARG A 122 0.66 -12.50 -0.67
N TRP A 123 0.41 -12.28 -1.96
CA TRP A 123 0.56 -13.28 -3.02
C TRP A 123 0.71 -12.59 -4.38
N ILE A 124 1.42 -13.25 -5.29
CA ILE A 124 1.42 -12.99 -6.74
C ILE A 124 1.23 -14.36 -7.38
N LEU A 125 0.08 -14.57 -8.01
CA LEU A 125 -0.16 -15.75 -8.83
C LEU A 125 0.38 -15.46 -10.24
N ARG A 126 1.39 -16.23 -10.64
CA ARG A 126 1.85 -16.26 -12.03
C ARG A 126 1.26 -17.49 -12.68
N ASP A 127 0.81 -17.35 -13.92
CA ASP A 127 0.58 -18.51 -14.76
C ASP A 127 1.88 -19.32 -14.81
N GLY A 128 1.77 -20.64 -14.66
CA GLY A 128 2.93 -21.53 -14.60
C GLY A 128 3.80 -21.44 -15.86
N PRO A 129 5.01 -22.03 -15.84
CA PRO A 129 5.81 -22.17 -17.05
C PRO A 129 5.04 -22.89 -18.17
#